data_AF-A0A0Q7SPR4-F1
#
_entry.id   AF-A0A0Q7SPR4-F1
#
_cell.length_a   1.000
_cell.length_b   1.000
_cell.length_c   1.000
_cell.angle_alpha   90.00
_cell.angle_beta   90.00
_cell.angle_gamma   90.00
#
_symmetry.space_group_name_H-M   'P 1'
#
loop_
_entity.id
_entity.type
_entity.pdbx_description
1 polymer ?
#
loop_
_entity_poly.entity_id
_entity_poly.type
_entity_poly.pdbx_seq_one_letter_code
_entity_poly.pdbx_strand_id
1 'polypeptide(L)'
;MRALLLLALCASAQAETLFEYGRQCAAQVSEIPAFNCMAGEEIPITVDGKPVPPQPAPARCDRPSLLPQHDAGSQGQCVPGSRALVLRDDKTAQISAICRKQVARPAGSWLFDEINVISHSLKDGKTCWFTAKAQAPLSAASGIDGRWVPSPSTLTRKPPPPSPEGVRALPADKVWQTPHQVAWSQPACINCHDSGPFMYSPYIAQTRQLPGDPFGDYQPKAIGADFKKAWAKLHAFGITTRGNTCTACHRMGNMNSCQVAMNQSTGRAPQEGGDEWSKRFPQSHWMSPGNLHSKAQWDEQFSESLKKLAACCENPQGAGCQVVEYGPKGALPRKQPKP
;
A
#
# COMPACT_ATOMS: atom_id res chain seq x y z
N MET A 1 40.65 -1.78 48.65
CA MET A 1 39.70 -2.49 47.77
C MET A 1 38.40 -1.71 47.68
N ARG A 2 38.10 -1.06 46.56
CA ARG A 2 36.77 -0.51 46.26
C ARG A 2 36.40 -0.98 44.86
N ALA A 3 35.50 -1.95 44.79
CA ALA A 3 34.91 -2.42 43.55
C ALA A 3 33.87 -1.40 43.09
N LEU A 4 34.06 -0.81 41.91
CA LEU A 4 33.00 -0.09 41.21
C LEU A 4 32.10 -1.12 40.50
N LEU A 5 30.85 -1.25 40.94
CA LEU A 5 29.80 -1.86 40.13
C LEU A 5 29.38 -0.87 39.04
N LEU A 6 29.67 -1.19 37.78
CA LEU A 6 29.07 -0.55 36.61
C LEU A 6 27.69 -1.19 36.36
N LEU A 7 26.63 -0.48 36.76
CA LEU A 7 25.26 -0.80 36.34
C LEU A 7 25.10 -0.41 34.86
N ALA A 8 25.08 -1.42 33.99
CA ALA A 8 24.69 -1.27 32.60
C ALA A 8 23.18 -1.00 32.53
N LEU A 9 22.80 0.27 32.37
CA LEU A 9 21.45 0.67 31.99
C LEU A 9 21.19 0.19 30.56
N CYS A 10 20.58 -0.98 30.41
CA CYS A 10 19.94 -1.38 29.17
C CYS A 10 18.76 -0.44 28.92
N ALA A 11 18.99 0.64 28.17
CA ALA A 11 17.91 1.48 27.66
C ALA A 11 17.08 0.63 26.68
N SER A 12 15.99 0.06 27.15
CA SER A 12 14.96 -0.51 26.29
C SER A 12 14.40 0.62 25.43
N ALA A 13 14.79 0.64 24.15
CA ALA A 13 14.30 1.61 23.18
C ALA A 13 12.76 1.48 23.09
N GLN A 14 12.03 2.47 23.60
CA GLN A 14 10.58 2.54 23.47
C GLN A 14 10.17 2.57 21.99
N ALA A 15 9.02 1.96 21.69
CA ALA A 15 8.40 2.05 20.36
C ALA A 15 7.99 3.49 20.06
N GLU A 16 8.11 3.90 18.80
CA GLU A 16 7.77 5.26 18.38
C GLU A 16 6.27 5.50 18.53
N THR A 17 5.90 6.68 19.05
CA THR A 17 4.49 7.04 19.17
C THR A 17 3.91 7.48 17.81
N LEU A 18 2.58 7.32 17.65
CA LEU A 18 1.88 7.85 16.46
C LEU A 18 2.14 9.35 16.26
N PHE A 19 2.18 10.12 17.35
CA PHE A 19 2.46 11.57 17.31
C PHE A 19 3.85 11.88 16.75
N GLU A 20 4.89 11.16 17.22
CA GLU A 20 6.25 11.37 16.75
C GLU A 20 6.43 10.98 15.29
N TYR A 21 5.86 9.85 14.89
CA TYR A 21 5.88 9.39 13.50
C TYR A 21 5.13 10.36 12.58
N GLY A 22 3.91 10.75 12.96
CA GLY A 22 3.09 11.71 12.22
C GLY A 22 3.81 13.05 11.99
N ARG A 23 4.46 13.60 13.03
CA ARG A 23 5.26 14.83 12.93
C ARG A 23 6.44 14.69 11.98
N GLN A 24 7.14 13.55 12.00
CA GLN A 24 8.25 13.32 11.08
C GLN A 24 7.78 13.25 9.63
N CYS A 25 6.66 12.59 9.38
CA CYS A 25 6.05 12.53 8.05
C CYS A 25 5.61 13.91 7.56
N ALA A 26 4.99 14.71 8.43
CA ALA A 26 4.62 16.10 8.11
C ALA A 26 5.85 16.94 7.71
N ALA A 27 6.93 16.84 8.48
CA ALA A 27 8.14 17.64 8.27
C ALA A 27 8.96 17.21 7.04
N GLN A 28 8.95 15.92 6.71
CA GLN A 28 9.81 15.35 5.66
C GLN A 28 9.10 15.07 4.34
N VAL A 29 7.77 15.03 4.34
CA VAL A 29 6.94 14.85 3.14
C VAL A 29 5.97 16.00 3.01
N SER A 30 4.93 16.00 3.84
CA SER A 30 3.87 17.00 3.89
C SER A 30 2.90 16.66 5.00
N GLU A 31 2.26 17.68 5.56
CA GLU A 31 1.06 17.48 6.37
C GLU A 31 -0.05 16.79 5.55
N ILE A 32 -0.74 15.87 6.19
CA ILE A 32 -1.94 15.18 5.74
C ILE A 32 -3.12 15.92 6.41
N PRO A 33 -4.11 16.43 5.66
CA PRO A 33 -5.27 17.08 6.27
C PRO A 33 -6.17 16.04 6.96
N ALA A 34 -7.05 16.50 7.86
CA ALA A 34 -8.25 15.72 8.17
C ALA A 34 -9.13 15.63 6.91
N PHE A 35 -9.87 14.54 6.73
CA PHE A 35 -10.60 14.30 5.48
C PHE A 35 -11.90 13.54 5.69
N ASN A 36 -12.79 13.64 4.71
CA ASN A 36 -14.05 12.91 4.66
C ASN A 36 -13.96 11.81 3.60
N CYS A 37 -14.02 10.55 4.01
CA CYS A 37 -14.04 9.40 3.10
C CYS A 37 -15.18 9.48 2.07
N MET A 38 -16.31 10.10 2.43
CA MET A 38 -17.46 10.24 1.55
C MET A 38 -17.23 11.26 0.43
N ALA A 39 -16.21 12.12 0.54
CA ALA A 39 -15.78 12.99 -0.55
C ALA A 39 -14.97 12.25 -1.62
N GLY A 40 -14.56 11.01 -1.35
CA GLY A 40 -13.85 10.16 -2.30
C GLY A 40 -14.74 9.59 -3.40
N GLU A 41 -14.11 9.22 -4.51
CA GLU A 41 -14.74 8.48 -5.58
C GLU A 41 -14.94 7.02 -5.15
N GLU A 42 -16.15 6.50 -5.35
CA GLU A 42 -16.45 5.11 -5.07
C GLU A 42 -15.77 4.20 -6.08
N ILE A 43 -15.08 3.17 -5.60
CA ILE A 43 -14.45 2.16 -6.44
C ILE A 43 -15.54 1.17 -6.85
N PRO A 44 -15.92 1.10 -8.14
CA PRO A 44 -17.01 0.24 -8.57
C PRO A 44 -16.68 -1.24 -8.38
N ILE A 45 -17.70 -2.01 -8.00
CA ILE A 45 -17.69 -3.47 -8.12
C ILE A 45 -18.64 -3.83 -9.26
N THR A 46 -18.12 -4.62 -10.20
CA THR A 46 -18.82 -5.04 -11.40
C THR A 46 -18.76 -6.56 -11.56
N VAL A 47 -19.82 -7.14 -12.12
CA VAL A 47 -19.89 -8.54 -12.56
C VAL A 47 -20.43 -8.52 -13.98
N ASP A 48 -19.70 -9.10 -14.91
CA ASP A 48 -20.02 -9.08 -16.35
C ASP A 48 -20.21 -7.64 -16.88
N GLY A 49 -19.37 -6.72 -16.39
CA GLY A 49 -19.41 -5.29 -16.75
C GLY A 49 -20.56 -4.49 -16.14
N LYS A 50 -21.41 -5.10 -15.30
CA LYS A 50 -22.57 -4.43 -14.68
C LYS A 50 -22.30 -4.11 -13.21
N PRO A 51 -22.61 -2.88 -12.74
CA PRO A 51 -22.51 -2.55 -11.31
C PRO A 51 -23.38 -3.47 -10.46
N VAL A 52 -22.85 -3.90 -9.31
CA VAL A 52 -23.60 -4.71 -8.34
C VAL A 52 -24.28 -3.81 -7.28
N PRO A 53 -25.39 -4.26 -6.66
CA PRO A 53 -25.98 -3.53 -5.53
C PRO A 53 -25.02 -3.47 -4.33
N PRO A 54 -25.16 -2.48 -3.42
CA PRO A 54 -24.29 -2.35 -2.24
C PRO A 54 -24.30 -3.55 -1.28
N GLN A 55 -25.38 -4.33 -1.30
CA GLN A 55 -25.56 -5.55 -0.52
C GLN A 55 -26.50 -6.52 -1.25
N PRO A 56 -26.24 -7.84 -1.20
CA PRO A 56 -25.06 -8.50 -0.62
C PRO A 56 -23.79 -8.30 -1.48
N ALA A 57 -22.61 -8.51 -0.89
CA ALA A 57 -21.37 -8.56 -1.67
C ALA A 57 -21.35 -9.83 -2.55
N PRO A 58 -21.01 -9.73 -3.84
CA PRO A 58 -20.80 -10.90 -4.68
C PRO A 58 -19.54 -11.67 -4.24
N ALA A 59 -19.54 -12.99 -4.42
CA ALA A 59 -18.40 -13.84 -4.11
C ALA A 59 -17.19 -13.58 -5.02
N ARG A 60 -17.44 -13.15 -6.26
CA ARG A 60 -16.44 -12.81 -7.28
C ARG A 60 -16.88 -11.60 -8.09
N CYS A 61 -15.92 -10.93 -8.73
CA CYS A 61 -16.16 -9.74 -9.53
C CYS A 61 -15.10 -9.57 -10.63
N ASP A 62 -15.38 -8.68 -11.58
CA ASP A 62 -14.53 -8.38 -12.72
C ASP A 62 -13.12 -7.93 -12.28
N ARG A 63 -13.06 -7.10 -11.22
CA ARG A 63 -11.86 -6.40 -10.74
C ARG A 63 -11.78 -6.48 -9.21
N PRO A 64 -11.34 -7.60 -8.63
CA PRO A 64 -11.23 -7.76 -7.18
C PRO A 64 -10.16 -6.83 -6.60
N SER A 65 -10.27 -6.49 -5.32
CA SER A 65 -9.35 -5.55 -4.66
C SER A 65 -7.88 -5.99 -4.63
N LEU A 66 -7.58 -7.28 -4.83
CA LEU A 66 -6.25 -7.90 -4.72
C LEU A 66 -5.62 -7.74 -3.33
N LEU A 67 -6.44 -7.47 -2.32
CA LEU A 67 -5.99 -7.31 -0.95
C LEU A 67 -6.37 -8.55 -0.14
N PRO A 68 -5.42 -9.12 0.62
CA PRO A 68 -5.66 -10.31 1.43
C PRO A 68 -6.79 -10.14 2.44
N GLN A 69 -7.47 -11.25 2.73
CA GLN A 69 -8.67 -11.31 3.57
C GLN A 69 -8.33 -11.95 4.90
N HIS A 70 -7.74 -11.19 5.82
CA HIS A 70 -7.27 -11.71 7.11
C HIS A 70 -8.20 -11.37 8.29
N ASP A 71 -9.06 -10.37 8.13
CA ASP A 71 -9.90 -9.88 9.21
C ASP A 71 -11.16 -10.75 9.32
N ALA A 72 -11.42 -11.29 10.53
CA ALA A 72 -12.59 -12.11 10.79
C ALA A 72 -13.89 -11.36 10.48
N GLY A 73 -14.81 -12.00 9.76
CA GLY A 73 -16.07 -11.39 9.31
C GLY A 73 -15.99 -10.68 7.96
N SER A 74 -14.80 -10.58 7.33
CA SER A 74 -14.71 -10.08 5.96
C SER A 74 -15.51 -10.96 4.97
N GLN A 75 -16.11 -10.31 3.98
CA GLN A 75 -16.93 -10.91 2.92
C GLN A 75 -16.18 -11.06 1.58
N GLY A 76 -14.87 -10.86 1.58
CA GLY A 76 -14.01 -11.12 0.42
C GLY A 76 -13.55 -9.86 -0.33
N GLN A 77 -13.03 -10.05 -1.55
CA GLN A 77 -12.36 -8.98 -2.30
C GLN A 77 -13.29 -8.09 -3.13
N CYS A 78 -14.57 -8.43 -3.19
CA CYS A 78 -15.57 -7.84 -4.08
C CYS A 78 -16.67 -7.10 -3.32
N VAL A 79 -16.31 -6.44 -2.22
CA VAL A 79 -17.25 -5.71 -1.37
C VAL A 79 -17.48 -4.28 -1.91
N PRO A 80 -18.72 -3.90 -2.25
CA PRO A 80 -19.04 -2.56 -2.77
C PRO A 80 -18.89 -1.44 -1.72
N GLY A 81 -18.69 -0.21 -2.19
CA GLY A 81 -18.76 1.01 -1.37
C GLY A 81 -17.43 1.49 -0.79
N SER A 82 -16.30 0.87 -1.14
CA SER A 82 -14.97 1.41 -0.87
C SER A 82 -14.74 2.69 -1.68
N ARG A 83 -13.92 3.62 -1.16
CA ARG A 83 -13.66 4.92 -1.79
C ARG A 83 -12.18 5.26 -1.84
N ALA A 84 -11.75 5.90 -2.91
CA ALA A 84 -10.40 6.41 -3.10
C ALA A 84 -10.38 7.95 -3.11
N LEU A 85 -9.32 8.54 -2.56
CA LEU A 85 -9.13 9.98 -2.45
C LEU A 85 -7.70 10.37 -2.80
N VAL A 86 -7.56 11.46 -3.56
CA VAL A 86 -6.34 12.28 -3.56
C VAL A 86 -6.48 13.33 -2.46
N LEU A 87 -5.60 13.29 -1.46
CA LEU A 87 -5.50 14.35 -0.45
C LEU A 87 -4.50 15.44 -0.88
N ARG A 88 -3.51 15.06 -1.70
CA ARG A 88 -2.54 15.96 -2.32
C ARG A 88 -1.91 15.28 -3.54
N ASP A 89 -1.78 15.99 -4.65
CA ASP A 89 -1.00 15.55 -5.81
C ASP A 89 -0.46 16.81 -6.49
N ASP A 90 0.79 17.16 -6.15
CA ASP A 90 1.47 18.31 -6.72
C ASP A 90 2.95 18.01 -6.94
N LYS A 91 3.73 19.02 -7.32
CA LYS A 91 5.17 18.87 -7.64
C LYS A 91 6.05 18.44 -6.47
N THR A 92 5.52 18.40 -5.24
CA THR A 92 6.30 18.14 -4.03
C THR A 92 5.91 16.85 -3.34
N ALA A 93 4.62 16.50 -3.35
CA ALA A 93 4.13 15.32 -2.66
C ALA A 93 2.88 14.73 -3.31
N GLN A 94 2.74 13.42 -3.13
CA GLN A 94 1.55 12.64 -3.46
C GLN A 94 1.02 11.99 -2.19
N ILE A 95 -0.24 12.26 -1.87
CA ILE A 95 -0.92 11.73 -0.68
C ILE A 95 -2.27 11.21 -1.12
N SER A 96 -2.51 9.93 -0.87
CA SER A 96 -3.77 9.28 -1.19
C SER A 96 -4.33 8.52 -0.01
N ALA A 97 -5.65 8.45 0.05
CA ALA A 97 -6.37 7.65 1.02
C ALA A 97 -7.27 6.63 0.32
N ILE A 98 -7.40 5.45 0.90
CA ILE A 98 -8.42 4.47 0.53
C ILE A 98 -9.21 4.11 1.78
N CYS A 99 -10.50 4.41 1.75
CA CYS A 99 -11.46 4.02 2.78
C CYS A 99 -12.16 2.75 2.30
N ARG A 100 -11.81 1.61 2.88
CA ARG A 100 -12.20 0.29 2.42
C ARG A 100 -13.39 -0.25 3.21
N LYS A 101 -14.27 -0.94 2.49
CA LYS A 101 -15.26 -1.86 3.06
C LYS A 101 -14.80 -3.29 2.78
N GLN A 102 -14.85 -4.10 3.82
CA GLN A 102 -14.64 -5.55 3.84
C GLN A 102 -15.96 -6.28 4.19
N VAL A 103 -17.00 -5.54 4.58
CA VAL A 103 -18.37 -6.03 4.75
C VAL A 103 -19.35 -5.17 3.97
N ALA A 104 -20.28 -5.79 3.25
CA ALA A 104 -21.35 -5.12 2.52
C ALA A 104 -22.25 -4.32 3.47
N ARG A 105 -22.66 -3.13 3.02
CA ARG A 105 -23.48 -2.21 3.81
C ARG A 105 -24.51 -1.52 2.91
N PRO A 106 -25.59 -0.95 3.47
CA PRO A 106 -26.53 -0.15 2.71
C PRO A 106 -25.85 1.01 1.97
N ALA A 107 -26.45 1.42 0.85
CA ALA A 107 -26.01 2.58 0.07
C ALA A 107 -25.82 3.80 0.98
N GLY A 108 -24.73 4.55 0.76
CA GLY A 108 -24.44 5.77 1.52
C GLY A 108 -23.93 5.53 2.95
N SER A 109 -23.74 4.28 3.39
CA SER A 109 -23.12 3.99 4.68
C SER A 109 -21.74 4.64 4.78
N TRP A 110 -21.54 5.44 5.82
CA TRP A 110 -20.28 6.13 6.14
C TRP A 110 -19.33 5.30 7.02
N LEU A 111 -19.65 4.03 7.29
CA LEU A 111 -18.81 3.15 8.07
C LEU A 111 -17.83 2.39 7.18
N PHE A 112 -16.55 2.43 7.52
CA PHE A 112 -15.48 1.74 6.80
C PHE A 112 -14.77 0.74 7.72
N ASP A 113 -14.24 -0.34 7.15
CA ASP A 113 -13.54 -1.38 7.89
C ASP A 113 -12.06 -1.08 8.04
N GLU A 114 -11.50 -0.33 7.08
CA GLU A 114 -10.09 0.04 7.06
C GLU A 114 -9.93 1.38 6.35
N ILE A 115 -9.03 2.22 6.84
CA ILE A 115 -8.65 3.47 6.16
C ILE A 115 -7.13 3.48 6.06
N ASN A 116 -6.61 3.51 4.84
CA ASN A 116 -5.17 3.58 4.58
C ASN A 116 -4.81 4.92 3.98
N VAL A 117 -3.70 5.50 4.43
CA VAL A 117 -3.12 6.70 3.84
C VAL A 117 -1.67 6.44 3.52
N ILE A 118 -1.26 6.79 2.31
CA ILE A 118 0.13 6.77 1.87
C ILE A 118 0.52 8.19 1.50
N SER A 119 1.65 8.65 2.04
CA SER A 119 2.21 9.97 1.78
C SER A 119 3.62 9.80 1.24
N HIS A 120 3.89 10.37 0.07
CA HIS A 120 5.13 10.19 -0.67
C HIS A 120 5.72 11.53 -1.13
N SER A 121 7.00 11.75 -0.87
CA SER A 121 7.76 12.93 -1.30
C SER A 121 8.30 12.72 -2.72
N LEU A 122 7.91 13.59 -3.65
CA LEU A 122 8.48 13.61 -5.01
C LEU A 122 9.89 14.19 -5.06
N LYS A 123 10.37 14.79 -3.97
CA LYS A 123 11.71 15.39 -3.88
C LYS A 123 12.80 14.35 -3.66
N ASP A 124 12.54 13.38 -2.78
CA ASP A 124 13.55 12.45 -2.28
C ASP A 124 13.02 11.04 -2.04
N GLY A 125 11.76 10.76 -2.38
CA GLY A 125 11.19 9.42 -2.32
C GLY A 125 10.78 8.94 -0.93
N LYS A 126 10.95 9.76 0.11
CA LYS A 126 10.52 9.39 1.46
C LYS A 126 9.02 9.11 1.49
N THR A 127 8.64 8.01 2.12
CA THR A 127 7.25 7.52 2.13
C THR A 127 6.82 7.21 3.57
N CYS A 128 5.56 7.51 3.89
CA CYS A 128 4.91 7.17 5.14
C CYS A 128 3.59 6.41 4.91
N TRP A 129 3.24 5.52 5.84
CA TRP A 129 2.04 4.69 5.80
C TRP A 129 1.26 4.82 7.10
N PHE A 130 -0.05 4.98 6.97
CA PHE A 130 -0.97 5.03 8.11
C PHE A 130 -2.16 4.13 7.82
N THR A 131 -2.57 3.35 8.82
CA THR A 131 -3.73 2.47 8.74
C THR A 131 -4.58 2.65 9.98
N ALA A 132 -5.89 2.77 9.76
CA ALA A 132 -6.92 2.59 10.77
C ALA A 132 -7.68 1.30 10.45
N LYS A 133 -7.96 0.48 11.47
CA LYS A 133 -8.74 -0.75 11.32
C LYS A 133 -9.93 -0.76 12.27
N ALA A 134 -11.09 -1.18 11.76
CA ALA A 134 -12.24 -1.49 12.59
C ALA A 134 -11.96 -2.74 13.44
N GLN A 135 -12.62 -2.82 14.59
CA GLN A 135 -12.49 -3.96 15.48
C GLN A 135 -13.14 -5.21 14.85
N ALA A 136 -12.39 -6.30 14.78
CA ALA A 136 -12.92 -7.60 14.38
C ALA A 136 -13.71 -8.27 15.54
N PRO A 137 -14.72 -9.12 15.25
CA PRO A 137 -15.20 -9.47 13.92
C PRO A 137 -15.94 -8.31 13.24
N LEU A 138 -15.71 -8.15 11.94
CA LEU A 138 -16.33 -7.10 11.14
C LEU A 138 -17.83 -7.36 11.00
N SER A 139 -18.63 -6.28 10.97
CA SER A 139 -20.09 -6.37 10.82
C SER A 139 -20.64 -5.16 10.08
N ALA A 140 -21.83 -5.29 9.50
CA ALA A 140 -22.49 -4.18 8.81
C ALA A 140 -22.83 -3.00 9.76
N ALA A 141 -23.01 -3.27 11.06
CA ALA A 141 -23.41 -2.29 12.06
C ALA A 141 -22.24 -1.56 12.74
N SER A 142 -21.00 -2.03 12.55
CA SER A 142 -19.79 -1.45 13.14
C SER A 142 -18.80 -1.01 12.05
N GLY A 143 -17.90 -0.11 12.41
CA GLY A 143 -16.84 0.40 11.53
C GLY A 143 -16.27 1.72 12.02
N ILE A 144 -15.29 2.23 11.28
CA ILE A 144 -14.72 3.56 11.44
C ILE A 144 -15.66 4.57 10.78
N ASP A 145 -16.04 5.62 11.50
CA ASP A 145 -16.82 6.73 10.94
C ASP A 145 -15.96 7.54 9.97
N GLY A 146 -16.24 7.39 8.67
CA GLY A 146 -15.49 8.06 7.61
C GLY A 146 -15.93 9.49 7.32
N ARG A 147 -16.93 10.05 8.03
CA ARG A 147 -17.42 11.41 7.75
C ARG A 147 -16.40 12.49 8.09
N TRP A 148 -15.54 12.25 9.07
CA TRP A 148 -14.46 13.15 9.44
C TRP A 148 -13.30 12.40 10.11
N VAL A 149 -12.39 11.90 9.29
CA VAL A 149 -11.20 11.16 9.70
C VAL A 149 -10.14 12.16 10.19
N PRO A 150 -9.64 12.03 11.42
CA PRO A 150 -8.60 12.93 11.93
C PRO A 150 -7.31 12.74 11.13
N SER A 151 -6.55 13.82 10.91
CA SER A 151 -5.20 13.71 10.33
C SER A 151 -4.34 12.76 11.16
N PRO A 152 -3.52 11.89 10.55
CA PRO A 152 -2.51 11.13 11.28
C PRO A 152 -1.19 11.89 11.45
N SER A 153 -0.96 13.00 10.74
CA SER A 153 0.33 13.71 10.75
C SER A 153 0.33 15.03 11.52
N THR A 154 -0.82 15.68 11.65
CA THR A 154 -0.99 16.94 12.41
C THR A 154 -1.66 16.70 13.75
N LEU A 155 -1.23 15.62 14.42
CA LEU A 155 -1.74 15.28 15.73
C LEU A 155 -1.45 16.40 16.71
N THR A 156 -2.49 16.91 17.34
CA THR A 156 -2.34 17.80 18.49
C THR A 156 -3.00 17.15 19.70
N ARG A 157 -2.61 17.54 20.91
CA ARG A 157 -3.32 17.13 22.13
C ARG A 157 -4.75 17.68 22.19
N LYS A 158 -5.11 18.61 21.30
CA LYS A 158 -6.45 19.18 21.18
C LYS A 158 -7.22 18.44 20.07
N PRO A 159 -8.53 18.21 20.23
CA PRO A 159 -9.35 17.66 19.15
C PRO A 159 -9.24 18.52 17.88
N PRO A 160 -9.24 17.91 16.68
CA PRO A 160 -9.29 18.68 15.44
C PRO A 160 -10.60 19.50 15.39
N PRO A 161 -10.63 20.60 14.63
CA PRO A 161 -11.88 21.33 14.41
C PRO A 161 -12.94 20.41 13.79
N PRO A 162 -14.24 20.67 14.04
CA PRO A 162 -15.31 19.99 13.33
C PRO A 162 -15.16 20.12 11.82
N SER A 163 -15.75 19.19 11.07
CA SER A 163 -15.89 19.30 9.62
C SER A 163 -16.68 20.56 9.24
N PRO A 164 -16.64 21.00 7.98
CA PRO A 164 -17.50 22.08 7.49
C PRO A 164 -19.00 21.85 7.80
N GLU A 165 -19.42 20.60 7.89
CA GLU A 165 -20.78 20.15 8.21
C GLU A 165 -21.01 19.93 9.72
N GLY A 166 -20.06 20.29 10.56
CA GLY A 166 -20.16 20.22 12.02
C GLY A 166 -19.85 18.84 12.63
N VAL A 167 -19.36 17.87 11.85
CA VAL A 167 -19.01 16.53 12.35
C VAL A 167 -17.70 16.59 13.13
N ARG A 168 -17.68 16.08 14.37
CA ARG A 168 -16.46 16.02 15.18
C ARG A 168 -15.69 14.73 14.90
N ALA A 169 -14.39 14.83 14.67
CA ALA A 169 -13.55 13.65 14.51
C ALA A 169 -13.38 12.95 15.86
N LEU A 170 -13.17 11.63 15.81
CA LEU A 170 -12.63 10.90 16.94
C LEU A 170 -11.18 11.33 17.22
N PRO A 171 -10.68 11.17 18.46
CA PRO A 171 -9.26 11.34 18.75
C PRO A 171 -8.43 10.43 17.85
N ALA A 172 -7.34 10.95 17.28
CA ALA A 172 -6.59 10.24 16.27
C ALA A 172 -5.90 8.97 16.78
N ASP A 173 -5.48 8.95 18.04
CA ASP A 173 -4.94 7.78 18.75
C ASP A 173 -5.99 6.69 18.99
N LYS A 174 -7.28 6.99 18.79
CA LYS A 174 -8.38 6.02 18.80
C LYS A 174 -8.76 5.51 17.40
N VAL A 175 -8.27 6.16 16.36
CA VAL A 175 -8.57 5.82 14.96
C VAL A 175 -7.38 5.10 14.32
N TRP A 176 -6.20 5.71 14.39
CA TRP A 176 -5.00 5.22 13.72
C TRP A 176 -4.24 4.22 14.58
N GLN A 177 -3.72 3.18 13.93
CA GLN A 177 -2.77 2.26 14.52
C GLN A 177 -1.43 2.95 14.78
N THR A 178 -0.67 2.42 15.75
CA THR A 178 0.70 2.89 16.01
C THR A 178 1.63 2.52 14.85
N PRO A 179 2.74 3.27 14.62
CA PRO A 179 3.72 2.91 13.59
C PRO A 179 4.27 1.49 13.77
N HIS A 180 4.41 1.03 15.02
CA HIS A 180 4.77 -0.36 15.31
C HIS A 180 3.72 -1.35 14.79
N GLN A 181 2.43 -1.13 15.06
CA GLN A 181 1.37 -2.02 14.55
C GLN A 181 1.35 -2.07 13.01
N VAL A 182 1.55 -0.93 12.35
CA VAL A 182 1.53 -0.83 10.88
C VAL A 182 2.77 -1.48 10.24
N ALA A 183 3.97 -1.18 10.77
CA ALA A 183 5.22 -1.71 10.23
C ALA A 183 5.37 -3.23 10.41
N TRP A 184 4.72 -3.78 11.43
CA TRP A 184 4.84 -5.19 11.83
C TRP A 184 3.57 -6.02 11.58
N SER A 185 2.55 -5.44 10.92
CA SER A 185 1.36 -6.18 10.51
C SER A 185 1.70 -7.30 9.53
N GLN A 186 0.76 -8.23 9.32
CA GLN A 186 0.91 -9.36 8.40
C GLN A 186 -0.26 -9.39 7.41
N PRO A 187 -0.02 -9.09 6.12
CA PRO A 187 1.23 -8.55 5.56
C PRO A 187 1.46 -7.10 5.99
N ALA A 188 2.74 -6.72 6.15
CA ALA A 188 3.13 -5.34 6.45
C ALA A 188 2.90 -4.44 5.23
N CYS A 189 2.62 -3.15 5.43
CA CYS A 189 2.46 -2.21 4.31
C CYS A 189 3.67 -2.26 3.35
N ILE A 190 4.87 -2.25 3.92
CA ILE A 190 6.13 -2.32 3.16
C ILE A 190 6.35 -3.65 2.44
N ASN A 191 5.65 -4.72 2.83
CA ASN A 191 5.69 -6.00 2.13
C ASN A 191 4.91 -5.94 0.81
N CYS A 192 3.70 -5.38 0.85
CA CYS A 192 2.86 -5.20 -0.35
C CYS A 192 3.37 -4.07 -1.26
N HIS A 193 3.96 -3.04 -0.67
CA HIS A 193 4.48 -1.84 -1.35
C HIS A 193 6.00 -1.92 -1.59
N ASP A 194 6.54 -3.11 -1.84
CA ASP A 194 7.99 -3.31 -1.97
C ASP A 194 8.61 -2.64 -3.21
N SER A 195 7.81 -2.38 -4.25
CA SER A 195 8.22 -1.68 -5.47
C SER A 195 7.94 -0.17 -5.47
N GLY A 196 7.07 0.34 -4.60
CA GLY A 196 6.68 1.75 -4.68
C GLY A 196 5.57 2.17 -3.72
N PRO A 197 5.33 3.49 -3.60
CA PRO A 197 4.33 4.01 -2.67
C PRO A 197 2.91 3.63 -3.10
N PHE A 198 2.60 3.59 -4.40
CA PHE A 198 1.27 3.27 -4.91
C PHE A 198 1.34 2.04 -5.81
N MET A 199 0.49 1.05 -5.53
CA MET A 199 0.42 -0.18 -6.31
C MET A 199 -0.77 -0.11 -7.25
N TYR A 200 -0.50 -0.21 -8.55
CA TYR A 200 -1.56 -0.24 -9.55
C TYR A 200 -2.31 -1.58 -9.52
N SER A 201 -3.63 -1.52 -9.58
CA SER A 201 -4.50 -2.67 -9.83
C SER A 201 -5.69 -2.26 -10.69
N PRO A 202 -6.32 -3.21 -11.44
CA PRO A 202 -7.54 -2.94 -12.18
C PRO A 202 -8.65 -2.41 -11.28
N TYR A 203 -8.71 -2.85 -10.03
CA TYR A 203 -9.68 -2.37 -9.03
C TYR A 203 -9.60 -0.86 -8.83
N ILE A 204 -8.42 -0.36 -8.51
CA ILE A 204 -8.17 1.05 -8.23
C ILE A 204 -8.23 1.92 -9.49
N ALA A 205 -7.77 1.37 -10.62
CA ALA A 205 -7.71 2.07 -11.92
C ALA A 205 -9.08 2.48 -12.48
N GLN A 206 -10.17 2.02 -11.86
CA GLN A 206 -11.52 2.46 -12.17
C GLN A 206 -11.81 3.88 -11.70
N THR A 207 -11.02 4.40 -10.76
CA THR A 207 -11.18 5.77 -10.24
C THR A 207 -10.21 6.71 -10.95
N ARG A 208 -10.60 7.98 -11.06
CA ARG A 208 -9.74 9.05 -11.61
C ARG A 208 -8.92 9.75 -10.53
N GLN A 209 -9.03 9.29 -9.29
CA GLN A 209 -8.64 9.99 -8.06
C GLN A 209 -7.43 9.35 -7.39
N LEU A 210 -6.51 8.73 -8.14
CA LEU A 210 -5.22 8.34 -7.59
C LEU A 210 -4.07 8.87 -8.45
N PRO A 211 -2.96 9.29 -7.81
CA PRO A 211 -1.78 9.76 -8.50
C PRO A 211 -1.24 8.67 -9.42
N GLY A 212 -0.65 9.10 -10.54
CA GLY A 212 0.18 8.23 -11.36
C GLY A 212 1.41 7.73 -10.58
N ASP A 213 2.04 6.66 -11.08
CA ASP A 213 3.25 6.11 -10.47
C ASP A 213 4.35 7.19 -10.36
N PRO A 214 4.85 7.50 -9.15
CA PRO A 214 5.91 8.48 -9.00
C PRO A 214 7.24 7.95 -9.57
N PHE A 215 7.65 8.57 -10.67
CA PHE A 215 9.03 8.48 -11.14
C PHE A 215 9.98 9.12 -10.11
N GLY A 216 11.14 8.49 -9.87
CA GLY A 216 12.18 9.06 -9.02
C GLY A 216 12.68 8.12 -7.93
N ASP A 217 13.07 8.67 -6.79
CA ASP A 217 13.57 7.89 -5.66
C ASP A 217 12.40 7.23 -4.91
N TYR A 218 12.69 6.09 -4.27
CA TYR A 218 11.76 5.43 -3.37
C TYR A 218 12.51 5.02 -2.11
N GLN A 219 12.11 5.60 -0.97
CA GLN A 219 12.77 5.41 0.33
C GLN A 219 11.79 4.95 1.41
N PRO A 220 11.33 3.69 1.35
CA PRO A 220 10.32 3.15 2.26
C PRO A 220 10.80 2.95 3.71
N LYS A 221 12.09 3.14 3.97
CA LYS A 221 12.71 2.94 5.29
C LYS A 221 13.24 4.23 5.92
N ALA A 222 12.97 5.38 5.28
CA ALA A 222 13.60 6.65 5.63
C ALA A 222 12.96 7.37 6.84
N ILE A 223 11.69 7.10 7.13
CA ILE A 223 10.94 7.75 8.21
C ILE A 223 10.38 6.69 9.14
N GLY A 224 10.52 6.90 10.44
CA GLY A 224 10.03 6.02 11.50
C GLY A 224 10.97 4.87 11.86
N ALA A 225 11.25 4.73 13.15
CA ALA A 225 12.18 3.72 13.65
C ALA A 225 11.66 2.29 13.44
N ASP A 226 10.35 2.08 13.57
CA ASP A 226 9.71 0.78 13.38
C ASP A 226 9.76 0.33 11.91
N PHE A 227 9.48 1.22 10.95
CA PHE A 227 9.59 0.91 9.53
C PHE A 227 11.03 0.60 9.11
N LYS A 228 12.02 1.33 9.63
CA LYS A 228 13.43 1.02 9.39
C LYS A 228 13.82 -0.38 9.89
N LYS A 229 13.36 -0.78 11.08
CA LYS A 229 13.61 -2.10 11.65
C LYS A 229 12.89 -3.20 10.86
N ALA A 230 11.61 -2.99 10.53
CA ALA A 230 10.81 -3.93 9.75
C ALA A 230 11.42 -4.16 8.36
N TRP A 231 11.83 -3.09 7.66
CA TRP A 231 12.49 -3.20 6.36
C TRP A 231 13.78 -4.01 6.42
N ALA A 232 14.62 -3.76 7.44
CA ALA A 232 15.85 -4.51 7.64
C ALA A 232 15.60 -6.00 7.90
N LYS A 233 14.57 -6.32 8.72
CA LYS A 233 14.18 -7.70 9.02
C LYS A 233 13.66 -8.44 7.80
N LEU A 234 12.92 -7.75 6.92
CA LEU A 234 12.38 -8.34 5.69
C LEU A 234 13.46 -8.58 4.62
N HIS A 235 14.71 -8.16 4.86
CA HIS A 235 15.78 -8.22 3.87
C HIS A 235 15.34 -7.66 2.52
N ALA A 236 14.67 -6.50 2.55
CA ALA A 236 13.99 -5.97 1.38
C ALA A 236 14.95 -5.23 0.44
N PHE A 237 14.89 -5.60 -0.84
CA PHE A 237 15.71 -5.05 -1.94
C PHE A 237 14.96 -5.09 -3.27
N GLY A 238 15.42 -4.28 -4.22
CA GLY A 238 14.92 -4.26 -5.58
C GLY A 238 15.66 -5.24 -6.48
N ILE A 239 15.01 -5.69 -7.54
CA ILE A 239 15.53 -6.61 -8.55
C ILE A 239 15.38 -5.97 -9.92
N THR A 240 16.38 -6.12 -10.77
CA THR A 240 16.30 -5.75 -12.19
C THR A 240 17.24 -6.62 -13.02
N THR A 241 17.10 -6.53 -14.34
CA THR A 241 18.02 -7.14 -15.31
C THR A 241 18.33 -6.12 -16.41
N ARG A 242 19.53 -6.21 -17.01
CA ARG A 242 19.91 -5.29 -18.11
C ARG A 242 18.90 -5.37 -19.26
N GLY A 243 18.40 -4.20 -19.69
CA GLY A 243 17.51 -4.08 -20.85
C GLY A 243 16.13 -4.69 -20.65
N ASN A 244 15.67 -4.87 -19.41
CA ASN A 244 14.34 -5.41 -19.14
C ASN A 244 13.23 -4.41 -19.52
N THR A 245 12.26 -4.84 -20.31
CA THR A 245 11.14 -3.98 -20.73
C THR A 245 10.19 -3.64 -19.59
N CYS A 246 10.04 -4.51 -18.59
CA CYS A 246 9.16 -4.25 -17.45
C CYS A 246 9.79 -3.23 -16.49
N THR A 247 11.08 -3.37 -16.18
CA THR A 247 11.76 -2.46 -15.25
C THR A 247 12.24 -1.16 -15.88
N ALA A 248 11.89 -0.89 -17.14
CA ALA A 248 12.04 0.42 -17.75
C ALA A 248 11.07 1.44 -17.14
N CYS A 249 9.90 0.96 -16.67
CA CYS A 249 8.89 1.80 -16.03
C CYS A 249 8.65 1.40 -14.57
N HIS A 250 8.81 0.13 -14.22
CA HIS A 250 8.52 -0.36 -12.87
C HIS A 250 9.79 -0.64 -12.05
N ARG A 251 9.72 -0.40 -10.75
CA ARG A 251 10.64 -1.04 -9.80
C ARG A 251 10.06 -2.42 -9.45
N MET A 252 10.92 -3.38 -9.17
CA MET A 252 10.50 -4.71 -8.70
C MET A 252 11.15 -4.98 -7.36
N GLY A 253 10.36 -5.21 -6.31
CA GLY A 253 10.87 -5.66 -5.03
C GLY A 253 10.96 -7.19 -4.93
N ASN A 254 11.71 -7.70 -3.96
CA ASN A 254 11.89 -9.12 -3.72
C ASN A 254 10.75 -9.79 -2.92
N MET A 255 9.73 -9.04 -2.52
CA MET A 255 8.63 -9.50 -1.68
C MET A 255 7.36 -9.68 -2.52
N ASN A 256 6.30 -8.90 -2.26
CA ASN A 256 5.02 -9.03 -2.94
C ASN A 256 5.16 -8.88 -4.47
N SER A 257 6.04 -7.99 -4.94
CA SER A 257 6.30 -7.83 -6.37
C SER A 257 6.73 -9.14 -7.04
N CYS A 258 7.71 -9.84 -6.47
CA CYS A 258 8.22 -11.11 -6.99
C CYS A 258 7.27 -12.30 -6.74
N GLN A 259 6.58 -12.31 -5.60
CA GLN A 259 5.79 -13.47 -5.18
C GLN A 259 4.38 -13.48 -5.76
N VAL A 260 3.77 -12.30 -5.89
CA VAL A 260 2.33 -12.17 -6.19
C VAL A 260 2.11 -11.23 -7.37
N ALA A 261 2.51 -9.97 -7.26
CA ALA A 261 2.05 -8.91 -8.16
C ALA A 261 2.52 -9.13 -9.60
N MET A 262 3.78 -9.56 -9.81
CA MET A 262 4.27 -9.89 -11.15
C MET A 262 3.43 -10.98 -11.80
N ASN A 263 3.14 -12.06 -11.07
CA ASN A 263 2.45 -13.21 -11.63
C ASN A 263 0.99 -12.90 -11.94
N GLN A 264 0.31 -12.20 -11.02
CA GLN A 264 -1.07 -11.79 -11.24
C GLN A 264 -1.16 -10.81 -12.41
N SER A 265 -0.35 -9.74 -12.42
CA SER A 265 -0.44 -8.67 -13.42
C SER A 265 -0.09 -9.06 -14.85
N THR A 266 0.52 -10.24 -15.03
CA THR A 266 0.99 -10.76 -16.31
C THR A 266 0.33 -12.07 -16.69
N GLY A 267 -0.79 -12.41 -16.06
CA GLY A 267 -1.61 -13.56 -16.41
C GLY A 267 -0.98 -14.92 -16.09
N ARG A 268 0.09 -14.96 -15.30
CA ARG A 268 0.76 -16.20 -14.84
C ARG A 268 0.08 -16.79 -13.60
N ALA A 269 -0.69 -15.99 -12.87
CA ALA A 269 -1.50 -16.43 -11.74
C ALA A 269 -2.89 -15.79 -11.78
N PRO A 270 -3.94 -16.50 -11.36
CA PRO A 270 -5.28 -15.92 -11.27
C PRO A 270 -5.36 -14.86 -10.17
N GLN A 271 -6.30 -13.93 -10.35
CA GLN A 271 -6.70 -12.97 -9.32
C GLN A 271 -7.64 -13.66 -8.32
N GLU A 272 -7.30 -13.62 -7.04
CA GLU A 272 -8.22 -14.07 -6.00
C GLU A 272 -9.47 -13.18 -6.00
N GLY A 273 -10.66 -13.77 -5.87
CA GLY A 273 -11.94 -13.04 -6.00
C GLY A 273 -12.30 -12.64 -7.43
N GLY A 274 -11.44 -12.88 -8.42
CA GLY A 274 -11.73 -12.61 -9.83
C GLY A 274 -12.69 -13.61 -10.43
N ASP A 275 -13.63 -13.14 -11.24
CA ASP A 275 -14.53 -13.98 -12.03
C ASP A 275 -13.91 -14.45 -13.36
N GLU A 276 -14.71 -15.03 -14.25
CA GLU A 276 -14.23 -15.53 -15.54
C GLU A 276 -13.81 -14.41 -16.50
N TRP A 277 -14.36 -13.19 -16.35
CA TRP A 277 -13.91 -12.05 -17.14
C TRP A 277 -12.49 -11.64 -16.75
N SER A 278 -12.18 -11.63 -15.44
CA SER A 278 -10.87 -11.27 -14.90
C SER A 278 -9.70 -12.16 -15.39
N LYS A 279 -10.02 -13.38 -15.85
CA LYS A 279 -9.06 -14.40 -16.29
C LYS A 279 -8.73 -14.35 -17.78
N ARG A 280 -9.54 -13.65 -18.58
CA ARG A 280 -9.39 -13.60 -20.03
C ARG A 280 -8.46 -12.46 -20.43
N PHE A 281 -7.73 -12.62 -21.52
CA PHE A 281 -6.97 -11.51 -22.09
C PHE A 281 -7.93 -10.46 -22.69
N PRO A 282 -7.66 -9.15 -22.58
CA PRO A 282 -6.49 -8.51 -21.93
C PRO A 282 -6.56 -8.37 -20.40
N GLN A 283 -7.65 -8.75 -19.77
CA GLN A 283 -7.96 -8.50 -18.36
C GLN A 283 -7.10 -9.26 -17.37
N SER A 284 -6.57 -10.41 -17.76
CA SER A 284 -5.55 -11.13 -16.99
C SER A 284 -4.14 -10.53 -17.14
N HIS A 285 -3.95 -9.56 -18.05
CA HIS A 285 -2.67 -8.94 -18.39
C HIS A 285 -2.80 -7.41 -18.33
N TRP A 286 -2.99 -6.87 -17.13
CA TRP A 286 -3.25 -5.44 -16.94
C TRP A 286 -1.99 -4.57 -16.85
N MET A 287 -0.82 -5.15 -17.09
CA MET A 287 0.45 -4.42 -17.22
C MET A 287 1.05 -4.60 -18.63
N SER A 288 1.39 -3.53 -19.35
CA SER A 288 1.19 -2.12 -18.97
C SER A 288 -0.29 -1.69 -19.03
N PRO A 289 -0.71 -0.68 -18.24
CA PRO A 289 -2.07 -0.14 -18.31
C PRO A 289 -2.40 0.38 -19.72
N GLY A 290 -3.64 0.16 -20.16
CA GLY A 290 -4.14 0.67 -21.45
C GLY A 290 -3.54 0.00 -22.69
N ASN A 291 -2.83 -1.13 -22.54
CA ASN A 291 -2.19 -1.77 -23.67
C ASN A 291 -3.20 -2.56 -24.53
N LEU A 292 -3.41 -2.10 -25.78
CA LEU A 292 -4.39 -2.62 -26.75
C LEU A 292 -3.79 -3.71 -27.67
N HIS A 293 -2.68 -4.33 -27.26
CA HIS A 293 -2.06 -5.41 -28.00
C HIS A 293 -2.97 -6.65 -28.05
N SER A 294 -2.83 -7.45 -29.11
CA SER A 294 -3.24 -8.85 -29.06
C SER A 294 -2.35 -9.61 -28.06
N LYS A 295 -2.81 -10.77 -27.58
CA LYS A 295 -2.00 -11.62 -26.70
C LYS A 295 -0.63 -11.96 -27.33
N ALA A 296 -0.61 -12.25 -28.63
CA ALA A 296 0.62 -12.59 -29.34
C ALA A 296 1.64 -11.43 -29.31
N GLN A 297 1.19 -10.19 -29.55
CA GLN A 297 2.05 -9.01 -29.49
C GLN A 297 2.54 -8.73 -28.06
N TRP A 298 1.67 -8.91 -27.06
CA TRP A 298 2.07 -8.77 -25.67
C TRP A 298 3.13 -9.81 -25.30
N ASP A 299 2.93 -11.07 -25.70
CA ASP A 299 3.87 -12.16 -25.43
C ASP A 299 5.24 -11.88 -26.08
N GLU A 300 5.25 -11.42 -27.34
CA GLU A 300 6.47 -11.04 -28.07
C GLU A 300 7.26 -9.94 -27.34
N GLN A 301 6.57 -8.94 -26.80
CA GLN A 301 7.21 -7.79 -26.16
C GLN A 301 7.71 -8.07 -24.73
N PHE A 302 7.00 -8.90 -23.96
CA PHE A 302 7.22 -8.98 -22.51
C PHE A 302 7.67 -10.35 -22.00
N SER A 303 7.43 -11.44 -22.73
CA SER A 303 7.66 -12.80 -22.19
C SER A 303 9.10 -13.04 -21.75
N GLU A 304 10.08 -12.61 -22.56
CA GLU A 304 11.50 -12.80 -22.24
C GLU A 304 11.95 -11.96 -21.05
N SER A 305 11.49 -10.70 -20.95
CA SER A 305 11.74 -9.84 -19.79
C SER A 305 11.17 -10.44 -18.50
N LEU A 306 9.97 -11.01 -18.58
CA LEU A 306 9.31 -11.64 -17.44
C LEU A 306 9.94 -12.98 -17.04
N LYS A 307 10.46 -13.76 -17.99
CA LYS A 307 11.26 -14.97 -17.67
C LYS A 307 12.52 -14.60 -16.92
N LYS A 308 13.25 -13.57 -17.38
CA LYS A 308 14.46 -13.06 -16.72
C LYS A 308 14.17 -12.55 -15.31
N LEU A 309 13.10 -11.77 -15.13
CA LEU A 309 12.71 -11.30 -13.79
C LEU A 309 12.30 -12.44 -12.88
N ALA A 310 11.51 -13.40 -13.36
CA ALA A 310 11.13 -14.57 -12.56
C ALA A 310 12.35 -15.37 -12.09
N ALA A 311 13.32 -15.61 -12.98
CA ALA A 311 14.57 -16.26 -12.60
C ALA A 311 15.33 -15.46 -11.51
N CYS A 312 15.32 -14.13 -11.56
CA CYS A 312 15.94 -13.30 -10.53
C CYS A 312 15.14 -13.22 -9.23
N CYS A 313 13.81 -13.36 -9.29
CA CYS A 313 12.97 -13.50 -8.11
C CYS A 313 13.25 -14.82 -7.37
N GLU A 314 13.49 -15.90 -8.10
CA GLU A 314 13.85 -17.21 -7.54
C GLU A 314 15.30 -17.24 -7.01
N ASN A 315 16.23 -16.69 -7.79
CA ASN A 315 17.65 -16.61 -7.43
C ASN A 315 18.22 -15.21 -7.76
N PRO A 316 18.21 -14.27 -6.80
CA PRO A 316 18.72 -12.91 -7.00
C PRO A 316 20.22 -12.83 -7.31
N GLN A 317 20.98 -13.88 -7.01
CA GLN A 317 22.41 -14.00 -7.33
C GLN A 317 22.66 -14.70 -8.68
N GLY A 318 21.59 -15.05 -9.41
CA GLY A 318 21.65 -15.68 -10.72
C GLY A 318 22.32 -14.80 -11.78
N ALA A 319 22.75 -15.43 -12.87
CA ALA A 319 23.39 -14.74 -13.98
C ALA A 319 22.45 -13.69 -14.60
N GLY A 320 22.93 -12.45 -14.73
CA GLY A 320 22.17 -11.34 -15.30
C GLY A 320 21.24 -10.61 -14.33
N CYS A 321 21.12 -11.08 -13.09
CA CYS A 321 20.36 -10.43 -12.03
C CYS A 321 21.13 -9.28 -11.40
N GLN A 322 20.41 -8.20 -11.07
CA GLN A 322 20.95 -7.03 -10.41
C GLN A 322 20.08 -6.69 -9.20
N VAL A 323 20.72 -6.58 -8.04
CA VAL A 323 20.08 -6.13 -6.81
C VAL A 323 20.21 -4.61 -6.70
N VAL A 324 19.10 -3.95 -6.40
CA VAL A 324 18.99 -2.50 -6.23
C VAL A 324 18.68 -2.21 -4.76
N GLU A 325 19.49 -1.38 -4.11
CA GLU A 325 19.17 -0.92 -2.77
C GLU A 325 18.26 0.32 -2.85
N TYR A 326 17.15 0.30 -2.09
CA TYR A 326 16.29 1.46 -1.95
C TYR A 326 16.92 2.49 -0.99
N GLY A 327 17.09 3.72 -1.45
CA GLY A 327 17.75 4.81 -0.73
C GLY A 327 18.40 5.82 -1.68
N PRO A 328 19.00 6.91 -1.17
CA PRO A 328 19.71 7.86 -2.01
C PRO A 328 20.88 7.15 -2.72
N LYS A 329 21.05 7.38 -4.02
CA LYS A 329 22.21 6.88 -4.80
C LYS A 329 23.50 7.38 -4.13
N GLY A 330 24.21 6.49 -3.42
CA GLY A 330 25.41 6.84 -2.67
C GLY A 330 25.69 5.93 -1.45
N ALA A 331 24.69 5.18 -0.97
CA ALA A 331 24.94 4.09 -0.04
C ALA A 331 25.49 2.87 -0.81
N LEU A 332 26.79 2.86 -1.09
CA LEU A 332 27.46 1.60 -1.42
C LEU A 332 27.23 0.62 -0.27
N PRO A 333 26.94 -0.66 -0.53
CA PRO A 333 26.86 -1.64 0.53
C PRO A 333 28.20 -1.65 1.27
N ARG A 334 28.17 -1.42 2.59
CA ARG A 334 29.30 -1.82 3.43
C ARG A 334 29.48 -3.30 3.15
N LYS A 335 30.63 -3.67 2.57
CA LYS A 335 31.03 -5.06 2.37
C LYS A 335 30.65 -5.83 3.64
N GLN A 336 29.81 -6.86 3.50
CA GLN A 336 29.55 -7.77 4.61
C GLN A 336 30.92 -8.26 5.13
N PRO A 337 31.16 -8.26 6.45
CA PRO A 337 32.31 -8.97 6.97
C PRO A 337 32.14 -10.44 6.57
N LYS A 338 33.15 -10.98 5.88
CA LYS A 338 33.26 -12.43 5.67
C LYS A 338 33.28 -13.10 7.06
N PRO A 339 32.70 -14.32 7.16
CA PRO A 339 32.60 -15.05 8.42
C PRO A 339 33.94 -15.23 9.12
#